data_AF-A0A7K6F3H3-F1
#
_entry.id   AF-A0A7K6F3H3-F1
#
_cell.length_a   1.000
_cell.length_b   1.000
_cell.length_c   1.000
_cell.angle_alpha   90.00
_cell.angle_beta   90.00
_cell.angle_gamma   90.00
#
_symmetry.space_group_name_H-M   'P 1'
#
loop_
_entity.id
_entity.type
_entity.pdbx_description
1 polymer ?
#
loop_
_entity_poly.entity_id
_entity_poly.type
_entity_poly.pdbx_seq_one_letter_code
_entity_poly.pdbx_strand_id
1 'polypeptide(L)' 'GFGAVYKALDTSTGQQVAVKKMTLQEETSEELAVNEMVVMRDIRNPSIVTYL' A
#
# COMPACT_ATOMS: atom_id res chain seq x y z
N GLY A 1 4.03 4.52 13.85
CA GLY A 1 3.38 3.67 12.83
C GLY A 1 3.86 4.08 11.45
N PHE A 2 3.88 3.18 10.47
CA PHE A 2 4.48 3.38 9.12
C PHE A 2 3.60 4.19 8.16
N GLY A 3 2.88 5.20 8.65
CA GLY A 3 1.91 6.00 7.88
C GLY A 3 0.46 5.81 8.32
N ALA A 4 -0.46 6.38 7.53
CA ALA A 4 -1.89 6.39 7.78
C ALA A 4 -2.66 5.68 6.66
N VAL A 5 -3.73 4.97 7.02
CA VAL A 5 -4.60 4.25 6.07
C VAL A 5 -5.96 4.94 6.02
N TYR A 6 -6.44 5.17 4.80
CA TYR A 6 -7.72 5.81 4.54
C TYR A 6 -8.60 4.91 3.68
N LYS A 7 -9.91 4.94 3.94
CA LYS A 7 -10.92 4.40 3.02
C LYS A 7 -11.21 5.44 1.95
N ALA A 8 -11.16 5.06 0.68
CA ALA A 8 -11.42 5.92 -0.45
C ALA A 8 -12.32 5.22 -1.49
N LEU A 9 -12.83 6.01 -2.44
CA LEU A 9 -13.54 5.52 -3.62
C LEU A 9 -12.65 5.79 -4.84
N ASP A 10 -12.36 4.76 -5.63
CA ASP A 10 -11.76 4.93 -6.95
C ASP A 10 -12.77 5.66 -7.85
N THR A 11 -12.39 6.82 -8.37
CA THR A 11 -13.27 7.69 -9.15
C THR A 11 -13.59 7.15 -10.54
N SER A 12 -12.79 6.22 -11.04
CA SER A 12 -12.98 5.60 -12.36
C SER A 12 -13.90 4.38 -12.31
N THR A 13 -13.79 3.56 -11.25
CA THR A 13 -14.52 2.30 -11.11
C THR A 13 -15.67 2.37 -10.10
N GLY A 14 -15.67 3.36 -9.20
CA GLY A 14 -16.58 3.42 -8.06
C GLY A 14 -16.28 2.38 -6.97
N GLN A 15 -15.14 1.67 -7.04
CA GLN A 15 -14.79 0.66 -6.06
C GLN A 15 -14.26 1.29 -4.76
N GLN A 16 -14.63 0.72 -3.61
CA GLN A 16 -14.01 1.09 -2.33
C GLN A 16 -12.60 0.50 -2.23
N VAL A 17 -11.63 1.35 -1.92
CA VAL A 17 -10.21 0.99 -1.82
C VAL A 17 -9.60 1.49 -0.51
N ALA A 18 -8.52 0.84 -0.08
CA ALA A 18 -7.68 1.31 1.02
C ALA A 18 -6.44 2.02 0.46
N VAL A 19 -6.16 3.23 0.96
CA VAL A 19 -4.99 4.02 0.54
C VAL A 19 -4.07 4.23 1.74
N LYS A 20 -2.87 3.68 1.67
CA LYS A 20 -1.82 3.91 2.67
C LYS A 20 -0.95 5.10 2.23
N LYS A 21 -0.88 6.13 3.06
CA LYS A 21 0.02 7.28 2.89
C LYS A 21 1.18 7.14 3.85
N MET A 22 2.40 7.19 3.33
CA MET A 22 3.63 7.11 4.10
C MET A 22 4.54 8.31 3.81
N THR A 23 5.36 8.66 4.78
CA THR A 23 6.34 9.74 4.68
C THR A 23 7.72 9.14 4.47
N LEU A 24 8.39 9.54 3.39
CA LEU A 24 9.75 9.15 3.06
C LEU A 24 10.67 10.29 3.49
N GLN A 25 11.34 10.13 4.62
CA GLN A 25 12.19 11.16 5.23
C GLN A 25 13.59 10.61 5.58
N GLU A 26 13.72 9.29 5.70
CA GLU A 26 14.96 8.61 6.05
C GLU A 26 15.14 7.43 5.09
N GLU A 27 16.39 7.09 4.75
CA GLU A 27 16.72 5.95 3.88
C GLU A 27 16.03 4.66 4.34
N THR A 28 15.94 4.44 5.66
CA THR A 28 15.25 3.28 6.23
C THR A 28 13.75 3.27 5.92
N SER A 29 13.08 4.43 5.84
CA SER A 29 11.65 4.47 5.48
C SER A 29 11.42 4.27 3.98
N GLU A 30 12.40 4.60 3.14
CA GLU A 30 12.39 4.29 1.70
C GLU A 30 12.58 2.79 1.44
N GLU A 31 13.56 2.15 2.07
CA GLU A 31 13.77 0.70 1.95
C GLU A 31 12.54 -0.09 2.40
N LEU A 32 11.90 0.33 3.49
CA LEU A 32 10.65 -0.28 3.96
C LEU A 32 9.50 -0.08 2.99
N ALA A 33 9.39 1.10 2.36
CA ALA A 33 8.38 1.38 1.33
C ALA A 33 8.56 0.46 0.12
N VAL A 34 9.80 0.30 -0.35
CA VAL A 34 10.13 -0.59 -1.46
C VAL A 34 9.78 -2.04 -1.11
N ASN A 35 10.15 -2.51 0.08
CA ASN A 35 9.83 -3.87 0.54
C ASN A 35 8.32 -4.13 0.58
N GLU A 36 7.53 -3.19 1.11
CA GLU A 36 6.08 -3.31 1.12
C GLU A 36 5.50 -3.42 -0.29
N MET A 37 5.98 -2.60 -1.24
CA MET A 37 5.52 -2.65 -2.62
C MET A 37 5.87 -3.97 -3.32
N VAL A 38 7.12 -4.43 -3.20
CA VAL A 38 7.61 -5.65 -3.86
C VAL A 38 6.88 -6.87 -3.34
N VAL A 39 6.77 -7.03 -2.01
CA VAL A 39 6.08 -8.18 -1.39
C VAL A 39 4.62 -8.25 -1.84
N MET A 40 3.90 -7.13 -1.81
CA MET A 40 2.47 -7.10 -2.12
C MET A 40 2.19 -7.24 -3.62
N ARG A 41 3.12 -6.80 -4.48
CA ARG A 41 3.03 -6.96 -5.94
C ARG A 41 3.32 -8.38 -6.40
N ASP A 42 4.39 -8.98 -5.87
CA ASP A 42 4.94 -10.23 -6.36
C ASP A 42 4.31 -11.45 -5.68
N ILE A 43 3.85 -11.31 -4.43
CA ILE A 43 3.20 -12.39 -3.69
C ILE A 43 1.68 -12.22 -3.74
N ARG A 44 1.03 -12.86 -4.71
CA ARG A 44 -0.43 -12.93 -4.80
C ARG A 44 -0.96 -14.23 -4.20
N ASN A 45 -1.75 -14.11 -3.14
CA ASN A 45 -2.42 -15.23 -2.47
C ASN A 45 -3.78 -14.77 -1.91
N PRO A 46 -4.84 -15.60 -1.92
CA PRO A 46 -6.15 -15.22 -1.38
C PRO A 46 -6.15 -14.79 0.09
N SER A 47 -5.15 -15.22 0.88
CA SER A 47 -4.96 -14.83 2.28
C SER A 47 -4.08 -13.58 2.46
N ILE A 48 -3.59 -12.99 1.38
CA ILE A 48 -2.79 -11.75 1.38
C ILE A 48 -3.61 -10.65 0.69
N VAL A 49 -3.65 -9.47 1.30
CA VAL A 49 -4.37 -8.32 0.73
C VAL A 49 -3.80 -8.01 -0.65
N THR A 50 -4.68 -7.83 -1.63
CA THR A 50 -4.26 -7.59 -3.02
C THR A 50 -3.78 -6.15 -3.20
N TYR A 51 -2.59 -6.00 -3.78
CA TYR A 51 -2.11 -4.73 -4.31
C TYR A 51 -2.88 -4.37 -5.59
N LEU A 52 -3.40 -3.14 -5.64
CA LEU A 52 -4.17 -2.57 -6.75
C LEU A 52 -3.28 -1.79 -7.70
#